data_AF-A0A7V8YAM1-F1
#
_entry.id   AF-A0A7V8YAM1-F1
#
_cell.length_a   1.000
_cell.length_b   1.000
_cell.length_c   1.000
_cell.angle_alpha   90.00
_cell.angle_beta   90.00
_cell.angle_gamma   90.00
#
_symmetry.space_group_name_H-M   'P 1'
#
loop_
_entity.id
_entity.type
_entity.pdbx_description
1 polymer ?
#
loop_
_entity_poly.entity_id
_entity_poly.type
_entity_poly.pdbx_seq_one_letter_code
_entity_poly.pdbx_strand_id
1 'polypeptide(L)'
;MILESHNVTRRLTSQPTERRVDMAGPSSVEDYLSQVPEEARAALEKLRKTIMAAAPNTTETISYQMPTFKYRGRTLVGFAAFKKHCSLFPYSGRVIDAHNKELAPYETSKGTIRFTADKPLPAALVEKIVKARIEEVETRHK
;
A
#
# COMPACT_ATOMS: atom_id res chain seq x y z
N MET A 1 -15.08 -21.52 -62.46
CA MET A 1 -13.93 -21.54 -61.53
C MET A 1 -13.73 -20.10 -61.05
N ILE A 2 -14.60 -19.62 -60.15
CA ILE A 2 -14.32 -19.44 -58.70
C ILE A 2 -12.91 -18.89 -58.45
N LEU A 3 -12.79 -17.58 -58.21
CA LEU A 3 -11.67 -16.96 -57.51
C LEU A 3 -12.01 -16.91 -56.02
N GLU A 4 -11.28 -17.66 -55.22
CA GLU A 4 -11.24 -17.54 -53.75
C GLU A 4 -10.06 -16.64 -53.34
N SER A 5 -10.38 -15.63 -52.53
CA SER A 5 -9.81 -15.40 -51.21
C SER A 5 -8.28 -15.26 -51.07
N HIS A 6 -7.82 -14.10 -50.61
CA HIS A 6 -7.54 -13.84 -49.18
C HIS A 6 -6.73 -12.55 -49.01
N ASN A 7 -7.35 -11.60 -48.32
CA ASN A 7 -6.73 -10.38 -47.80
C ASN A 7 -5.99 -10.76 -46.50
N VAL A 8 -4.67 -10.59 -46.44
CA VAL A 8 -3.91 -10.69 -45.18
C VAL A 8 -3.08 -9.41 -45.01
N THR A 9 -3.68 -8.51 -44.23
CA THR A 9 -3.14 -7.25 -43.75
C THR A 9 -1.81 -7.46 -43.01
N ARG A 10 -0.77 -6.72 -43.44
CA ARG A 10 0.52 -6.61 -42.76
C ARG A 10 0.32 -6.20 -41.30
N ARG A 11 0.91 -6.98 -40.39
CA ARG A 11 1.05 -6.64 -38.96
C ARG A 11 1.78 -5.30 -38.82
N LEU A 12 1.09 -4.29 -38.29
CA LEU A 12 1.73 -3.13 -37.68
C LEU A 12 2.30 -3.55 -36.32
N THR A 13 3.60 -3.37 -36.17
CA THR A 13 4.32 -3.36 -34.91
C THR A 13 3.91 -2.12 -34.11
N SER A 14 2.98 -2.28 -33.16
CA SER A 14 2.72 -1.24 -32.16
C SER A 14 3.72 -1.39 -31.00
N GLN A 15 4.70 -0.49 -30.99
CA GLN A 15 5.58 -0.23 -29.86
C GLN A 15 4.72 0.12 -28.61
N PRO A 16 5.14 -0.27 -27.39
CA PRO A 16 4.41 0.04 -26.17
C PRO A 16 4.38 1.56 -26.00
N THR A 17 3.18 2.10 -25.89
CA THR A 17 2.90 3.52 -25.68
C THR A 17 3.71 4.07 -24.53
N GLU A 18 4.56 5.05 -24.84
CA GLU A 18 5.08 6.03 -23.89
C GLU A 18 3.97 6.45 -22.93
N ARG A 19 4.23 6.24 -21.63
CA ARG A 19 3.40 6.68 -20.53
C ARG A 19 3.19 8.19 -20.67
N ARG A 20 1.97 8.59 -21.04
CA ARG A 20 1.50 9.92 -20.68
C ARG A 20 1.55 9.97 -19.16
N VAL A 21 2.37 10.87 -18.62
CA VAL A 21 2.29 11.24 -17.21
C VAL A 21 1.09 12.18 -17.11
N ASP A 22 -0.10 11.61 -17.23
CA ASP A 22 -1.33 12.33 -16.94
C ASP A 22 -1.25 12.73 -15.46
N MET A 23 -1.70 13.93 -15.08
CA MET A 23 -1.82 14.37 -13.67
C MET A 23 -2.90 13.59 -12.89
N ALA A 24 -3.11 12.33 -13.22
CA ALA A 24 -3.90 11.38 -12.47
C ALA A 24 -2.98 10.67 -11.48
N GLY A 25 -3.51 10.37 -10.29
CA GLY A 25 -2.79 9.67 -9.24
C GLY A 25 -2.16 8.34 -9.61
N PRO A 26 -1.39 7.76 -8.68
CA PRO A 26 -0.83 6.43 -8.87
C PRO A 26 -1.94 5.43 -9.19
N SER A 27 -1.79 4.73 -10.30
CA SER A 27 -2.77 3.76 -10.78
C SER A 27 -2.67 2.43 -10.04
N SER A 28 -1.56 2.18 -9.36
CA SER A 28 -1.27 0.95 -8.59
C SER A 28 -0.22 1.20 -7.52
N VAL A 29 -0.10 0.27 -6.56
CA VAL A 29 0.91 0.36 -5.47
C VAL A 29 2.33 0.36 -6.02
N GLU A 30 2.61 -0.41 -7.07
CA GLU A 30 3.92 -0.45 -7.72
C GLU A 30 4.27 0.87 -8.42
N ASP A 31 3.27 1.49 -9.07
CA ASP A 31 3.41 2.81 -9.68
C ASP A 31 3.69 3.87 -8.62
N TYR A 32 2.96 3.84 -7.50
CA TYR A 32 3.24 4.69 -6.35
C TYR A 32 4.68 4.52 -5.85
N LEU A 33 5.10 3.28 -5.58
CA LEU A 33 6.44 2.99 -5.06
C LEU A 33 7.55 3.38 -6.04
N SER A 34 7.30 3.34 -7.35
CA SER A 34 8.26 3.79 -8.37
C SER A 34 8.50 5.30 -8.34
N GLN A 35 7.52 6.08 -7.86
CA GLN A 35 7.63 7.54 -7.71
C GLN A 35 8.24 7.96 -6.35
N VAL A 36 8.39 7.01 -5.41
CA VAL A 36 8.96 7.27 -4.08
C VAL A 36 10.49 7.21 -4.14
N PRO A 37 11.22 8.13 -3.47
CA PRO A 37 12.68 8.07 -3.38
C PRO A 37 13.16 6.75 -2.77
N GLU A 38 14.30 6.26 -3.23
CA GLU A 38 14.79 4.90 -2.95
C GLU A 38 14.81 4.53 -1.45
N GLU A 39 15.28 5.45 -0.59
CA GLU A 39 15.36 5.22 0.85
C GLU A 39 13.97 4.96 1.48
N ALA A 40 12.99 5.81 1.13
CA ALA A 40 11.62 5.64 1.61
C ALA A 40 10.96 4.42 0.96
N ARG A 41 11.25 4.15 -0.32
CA ARG A 41 10.73 2.99 -1.05
C ARG A 41 11.15 1.69 -0.36
N ALA A 42 12.43 1.53 -0.04
CA ALA A 42 12.93 0.33 0.64
C ALA A 42 12.24 0.09 2.00
N ALA A 43 12.02 1.15 2.77
CA ALA A 43 11.31 1.09 4.04
C ALA A 43 9.83 0.71 3.86
N LEU A 44 9.15 1.30 2.88
CA LEU A 44 7.75 1.00 2.55
C LEU A 44 7.56 -0.40 1.96
N GLU A 45 8.49 -0.90 1.16
CA GLU A 45 8.45 -2.26 0.63
C GLU A 45 8.58 -3.30 1.74
N LYS A 46 9.47 -3.05 2.71
CA LYS A 46 9.60 -3.91 3.90
C LYS A 46 8.33 -3.87 4.74
N LEU A 47 7.73 -2.70 4.91
CA LEU A 47 6.44 -2.53 5.59
C LEU A 47 5.33 -3.30 4.86
N ARG A 48 5.22 -3.14 3.54
CA ARG A 48 4.24 -3.83 2.68
C ARG A 48 4.33 -5.34 2.84
N LYS A 49 5.54 -5.92 2.74
CA LYS A 49 5.77 -7.36 2.93
C LYS A 49 5.32 -7.84 4.30
N THR A 50 5.60 -7.06 5.35
CA THR A 50 5.19 -7.40 6.72
C THR A 50 3.67 -7.39 6.87
N ILE A 51 2.99 -6.38 6.31
CA ILE A 51 1.52 -6.29 6.33
C ILE A 51 0.89 -7.48 5.60
N MET A 52 1.40 -7.81 4.40
CA MET A 52 0.90 -8.95 3.62
C MET A 52 1.09 -10.28 4.35
N ALA A 53 2.24 -10.47 5.03
CA ALA A 53 2.48 -11.66 5.84
C ALA A 53 1.54 -11.75 7.05
N ALA A 54 1.26 -10.63 7.71
CA ALA A 54 0.32 -10.56 8.83
C ALA A 54 -1.14 -10.76 8.41
N ALA A 55 -1.48 -10.37 7.18
CA ALA A 55 -2.86 -10.30 6.68
C ALA A 55 -2.95 -10.75 5.21
N PRO A 56 -2.76 -12.06 4.92
CA PRO A 56 -2.75 -12.56 3.55
C PRO A 56 -4.10 -12.41 2.82
N ASN A 57 -5.19 -12.28 3.57
CA ASN A 57 -6.56 -12.10 3.05
C ASN A 57 -6.92 -10.63 2.80
N THR A 58 -5.93 -9.77 2.54
CA THR A 58 -6.14 -8.34 2.26
C THR A 58 -6.03 -8.05 0.78
N THR A 59 -6.78 -7.04 0.33
CA THR A 59 -6.72 -6.52 -1.03
C THR A 59 -5.98 -5.19 -1.02
N GLU A 60 -4.92 -5.10 -1.82
CA GLU A 60 -4.18 -3.88 -2.04
C GLU A 60 -4.93 -2.98 -3.02
N THR A 61 -5.08 -1.70 -2.67
CA THR A 61 -5.74 -0.71 -3.51
C THR A 61 -5.06 0.64 -3.32
N ILE A 62 -5.21 1.53 -4.30
CA ILE A 62 -4.88 2.94 -4.12
C ILE A 62 -6.14 3.66 -3.64
N SER A 63 -6.02 4.32 -2.49
CA SER A 63 -7.07 5.21 -1.97
C SER A 63 -6.41 6.50 -1.51
N TYR A 64 -7.01 7.65 -1.79
CA TYR A 64 -6.40 8.96 -1.48
C TYR A 64 -4.95 9.09 -1.95
N GLN A 65 -4.65 8.56 -3.14
CA GLN A 65 -3.30 8.61 -3.76
C GLN A 65 -2.21 7.85 -2.98
N MET A 66 -2.60 6.96 -2.06
CA MET A 66 -1.66 6.17 -1.27
C MET A 66 -2.06 4.69 -1.25
N PRO A 67 -1.07 3.79 -1.13
CA PRO A 67 -1.30 2.37 -0.90
C PRO A 67 -2.15 2.12 0.35
N THR A 68 -3.23 1.37 0.16
CA THR A 68 -4.19 1.03 1.19
C THR A 68 -4.54 -0.45 1.11
N PHE A 69 -4.54 -1.14 2.24
CA PHE A 69 -5.00 -2.50 2.38
C PHE A 69 -6.44 -2.53 2.88
N LYS A 70 -7.27 -3.30 2.19
CA LYS A 70 -8.64 -3.58 2.59
C LYS A 70 -8.77 -5.02 3.07
N TYR A 71 -9.52 -5.21 4.15
CA TYR A 71 -9.89 -6.52 4.67
C TYR A 71 -11.41 -6.62 4.74
N ARG A 72 -12.00 -7.65 4.11
CA ARG A 72 -13.47 -7.83 4.00
C ARG A 72 -14.21 -6.54 3.54
N GLY A 73 -13.65 -5.86 2.54
CA GLY A 73 -14.22 -4.63 1.99
C GLY A 73 -14.06 -3.37 2.85
N ARG A 74 -13.44 -3.46 4.04
CA ARG A 74 -13.17 -2.33 4.94
C ARG A 74 -11.70 -1.95 4.92
N THR A 75 -11.40 -0.67 5.13
CA THR A 75 -10.03 -0.18 5.24
C THR A 75 -9.36 -0.74 6.49
N LEU A 76 -8.25 -1.46 6.31
CA LEU A 76 -7.50 -2.07 7.40
C LEU A 76 -6.33 -1.17 7.82
N VAL A 77 -5.37 -0.99 6.91
CA VAL A 77 -4.17 -0.18 7.10
C VAL A 77 -3.79 0.50 5.78
N GLY A 78 -3.18 1.67 5.84
CA GLY A 78 -2.59 2.35 4.68
C GLY A 78 -1.19 2.81 4.98
N PHE A 79 -0.41 3.14 3.96
CA PHE A 79 0.93 3.69 4.15
C PHE A 79 1.28 4.71 3.08
N ALA A 80 2.12 5.68 3.43
CA ALA A 80 2.59 6.70 2.50
C ALA A 80 4.01 7.17 2.82
N ALA A 81 4.74 7.57 1.79
CA ALA A 81 5.99 8.31 1.89
C ALA A 81 5.72 9.82 1.85
N PHE A 82 6.43 10.55 2.69
CA PHE A 82 6.52 12.01 2.71
C PHE A 82 7.98 12.43 2.52
N LYS A 83 8.22 13.73 2.31
CA LYS A 83 9.57 14.27 2.02
C LYS A 83 10.64 13.91 3.06
N LYS A 84 10.26 13.72 4.33
CA LYS A 84 11.19 13.49 5.45
C LYS A 84 10.90 12.23 6.28
N HIS A 85 9.77 11.57 6.03
CA HIS A 85 9.31 10.45 6.84
C HIS A 85 8.34 9.58 6.05
N CYS A 86 8.10 8.37 6.53
CA CYS A 86 7.03 7.50 6.11
C CYS A 86 5.94 7.49 7.19
N SER A 87 4.71 7.20 6.78
CA SER A 87 3.58 7.06 7.70
C SER A 87 2.87 5.74 7.47
N LEU A 88 2.52 5.07 8.57
CA LEU A 88 1.59 3.95 8.63
C LEU A 88 0.27 4.46 9.23
N PHE A 89 -0.83 4.15 8.57
CA PHE A 89 -2.17 4.55 8.95
C PHE A 89 -2.98 3.32 9.35
N PRO A 90 -3.04 2.96 10.64
CA PRO A 90 -3.94 1.93 11.10
C PRO A 90 -5.41 2.38 11.13
N TYR A 91 -5.72 3.67 10.98
CA TYR A 91 -7.10 4.21 11.00
C TYR A 91 -7.91 3.86 12.28
N SER A 92 -7.24 3.47 13.37
CA SER A 92 -7.85 3.30 14.68
C SER A 92 -6.96 3.89 15.76
N GLY A 93 -7.50 4.87 16.49
CA GLY A 93 -6.84 5.42 17.67
C GLY A 93 -6.74 4.43 18.81
N ARG A 94 -7.70 3.49 18.93
CA ARG A 94 -7.69 2.44 19.96
C ARG A 94 -6.51 1.50 19.78
N VAL A 95 -6.21 1.09 18.55
CA VAL A 95 -5.05 0.21 18.31
C VAL A 95 -3.74 0.93 18.60
N ILE A 96 -3.62 2.22 18.28
CA ILE A 96 -2.42 2.99 18.63
C ILE A 96 -2.27 3.12 20.14
N ASP A 97 -3.35 3.39 20.87
CA ASP A 97 -3.34 3.50 22.33
C ASP A 97 -2.92 2.18 22.99
N ALA A 98 -3.45 1.05 22.52
CA ALA A 98 -3.09 -0.29 23.00
C ALA A 98 -1.59 -0.61 22.82
N HIS A 99 -0.95 -0.06 21.78
CA HIS A 99 0.48 -0.24 21.48
C HIS A 99 1.33 0.98 21.84
N ASN A 100 0.81 1.93 22.62
CA ASN A 100 1.50 3.21 22.89
C ASN A 100 2.89 3.03 23.50
N LYS A 101 3.07 2.04 24.39
CA LYS A 101 4.37 1.71 25.01
C LYS A 101 5.42 1.28 23.99
N GLU A 102 5.03 0.46 23.01
CA GLU A 102 5.93 -0.01 21.94
C GLU A 102 6.17 1.10 20.89
N LEU A 103 5.22 2.02 20.77
CA LEU A 103 5.26 3.17 19.87
C LEU A 103 5.92 4.41 20.48
N ALA A 104 6.30 4.38 21.77
CA ALA A 104 6.96 5.48 22.46
C ALA A 104 8.19 6.10 21.74
N PRO A 105 9.04 5.33 21.03
CA PRO A 105 10.15 5.93 20.27
C PRO A 105 9.74 6.53 18.91
N TYR A 106 8.47 6.44 18.52
CA TYR A 106 7.94 6.91 17.24
C TYR A 106 6.94 8.05 17.43
N GLU A 107 6.78 8.89 16.42
CA GLU A 107 5.79 9.97 16.47
C GLU A 107 4.41 9.43 16.06
N THR A 108 3.47 9.39 17.00
CA THR A 108 2.11 8.87 16.74
C THR A 108 1.03 9.92 16.96
N SER A 109 -0.01 9.86 16.13
CA SER A 109 -1.23 10.66 16.21
C SER A 109 -2.46 9.75 16.17
N LYS A 110 -3.67 10.31 16.34
CA LYS A 110 -4.94 9.56 16.24
C LYS A 110 -5.08 8.87 14.88
N GLY A 111 -4.68 7.60 14.80
CA GLY A 111 -4.73 6.77 13.60
C GLY A 111 -3.51 6.84 12.66
N THR A 112 -2.39 7.44 13.09
CA THR A 112 -1.17 7.57 12.27
C THR A 112 0.09 7.29 13.09
N ILE A 113 1.03 6.58 12.51
CA ILE A 113 2.37 6.30 13.06
C ILE A 113 3.39 6.79 12.05
N ARG A 114 4.22 7.76 12.43
CA ARG A 114 5.29 8.31 11.60
C ARG A 114 6.63 7.69 11.99
N PHE A 115 7.40 7.31 10.98
CA PHE A 115 8.70 6.69 11.12
C PHE A 115 9.62 7.17 10.00
N THR A 116 10.93 7.04 10.14
CA THR A 116 11.90 7.39 9.08
C THR A 116 12.43 6.13 8.41
N ALA A 117 13.02 6.26 7.23
CA ALA A 117 13.67 5.12 6.56
C ALA A 117 14.82 4.54 7.38
N ASP A 118 15.55 5.40 8.11
CA ASP A 118 16.63 5.04 9.05
C ASP A 118 16.13 4.28 10.28
N LYS A 119 14.94 4.65 10.78
CA LYS A 119 14.28 3.99 11.92
C LYS A 119 12.96 3.36 11.46
N PRO A 120 13.00 2.26 10.69
CA PRO A 120 11.79 1.59 10.23
C PRO A 120 11.03 0.99 11.42
N LEU A 121 9.74 0.75 11.22
CA LEU A 121 8.92 0.04 12.20
C LEU A 121 9.39 -1.43 12.29
N PRO A 122 9.59 -1.97 13.51
CA PRO A 122 9.96 -3.36 13.67
C PRO A 122 8.83 -4.25 13.18
N ALA A 123 9.16 -5.31 12.44
CA ALA A 123 8.18 -6.17 11.80
C ALA A 123 7.16 -6.72 12.81
N ALA A 124 7.63 -7.18 13.97
CA ALA A 124 6.77 -7.67 15.05
C ALA A 124 5.74 -6.64 15.53
N LEU A 125 6.08 -5.35 15.58
CA LEU A 125 5.13 -4.30 15.97
C LEU A 125 4.08 -4.06 14.88
N VAL A 126 4.51 -4.02 13.61
CA VAL A 126 3.60 -3.91 12.47
C VAL A 126 2.62 -5.08 12.47
N GLU A 127 3.10 -6.30 12.65
CA GLU A 127 2.25 -7.51 12.72
C GLU A 127 1.22 -7.40 13.84
N LYS A 128 1.63 -6.99 15.05
CA LYS A 128 0.71 -6.78 16.19
C LYS A 128 -0.38 -5.75 15.86
N ILE A 129 0.01 -4.61 15.30
CA ILE A 129 -0.92 -3.54 14.91
C ILE A 129 -1.92 -4.05 13.86
N VAL A 130 -1.42 -4.75 12.83
CA VAL A 130 -2.26 -5.29 11.75
C VAL A 130 -3.25 -6.33 12.29
N LYS A 131 -2.80 -7.26 13.14
CA LYS A 131 -3.67 -8.26 13.78
C LYS A 131 -4.74 -7.62 14.66
N ALA A 132 -4.35 -6.68 15.52
CA ALA A 132 -5.29 -5.93 16.35
C ALA A 132 -6.33 -5.16 15.51
N ARG A 133 -5.92 -4.62 14.34
CA ARG A 133 -6.86 -4.01 13.39
C ARG A 133 -7.82 -5.02 12.77
N ILE A 134 -7.36 -6.21 12.41
CA ILE A 134 -8.22 -7.28 11.88
C ILE A 134 -9.27 -7.64 12.93
N GLU A 135 -8.85 -7.91 14.16
CA GLU A 135 -9.75 -8.25 15.28
C GLU A 135 -10.80 -7.17 15.52
N GLU A 136 -10.42 -5.88 15.47
CA GLU A 136 -11.38 -4.77 15.60
C GLU A 136 -12.37 -4.72 14.42
N VAL A 137 -11.89 -4.95 13.19
CA VAL A 137 -12.74 -4.97 11.98
C VAL A 137 -13.72 -6.14 12.02
N GLU A 138 -13.30 -7.31 12.48
CA GLU A 138 -14.15 -8.50 12.65
C GLU A 138 -15.16 -8.33 13.78
N THR A 139 -14.76 -7.75 14.92
CA THR A 139 -15.68 -7.51 16.05
C THR A 139 -16.77 -6.51 15.70
N ARG A 140 -16.46 -5.50 14.87
CA ARG A 140 -17.45 -4.55 14.31
C ARG A 140 -18.31 -5.14 13.18
N HIS A 141 -18.16 -6.41 12.85
CA HIS A 141 -18.92 -7.08 11.79
C HIS A 141 -19.96 -8.08 12.33
N LYS A 142 -19.91 -8.42 13.63
CA LYS A 142 -21.01 -9.07 14.34
C LYS A 142 -22.04 -8.03 14.79
#